data_AF-A0A0N5AC62-F1
#
_entry.id   AF-A0A0N5AC62-F1
#
_cell.length_a   1.000
_cell.length_b   1.000
_cell.length_c   1.000
_cell.angle_alpha   90.00
_cell.angle_beta   90.00
_cell.angle_gamma   90.00
#
_symmetry.space_group_name_H-M   'P 1'
#
loop_
_entity.id
_entity.type
_entity.pdbx_description
1 polymer ?
#
loop_
_entity_poly.entity_id
_entity_poly.type
_entity_poly.pdbx_seq_one_letter_code
_entity_poly.pdbx_strand_id
1 'polypeptide(L)'
;EERDEDGSKVERHFVRRYTIPETVKEDTIESQMSPDGVLTVKAKKLELQSSSRTIPIQCATGQKRPIEDAPESEKPTSKRSRKGKK
;
A
#
# COMPACT_ATOMS: atom_id res chain seq x y z
N GLU A 1 -10.81 -24.77 30.45
CA GLU A 1 -11.35 -24.69 31.81
C GLU A 1 -10.20 -24.29 32.71
N GLU A 2 -10.27 -23.11 33.32
CA GLU A 2 -9.39 -22.80 34.47
C GLU A 2 -10.12 -23.28 35.72
N ARG A 3 -9.41 -24.03 36.57
CA ARG A 3 -9.83 -24.33 37.94
C ARG A 3 -9.00 -23.48 38.88
N ASP A 4 -9.67 -22.67 39.68
CA ASP A 4 -9.04 -22.01 40.81
C ASP A 4 -8.95 -22.99 42.00
N GLU A 5 -8.03 -22.72 42.93
CA GLU A 5 -7.81 -23.55 44.13
C GLU A 5 -9.06 -23.64 45.03
N ASP A 6 -9.95 -22.65 44.94
CA ASP A 6 -11.21 -22.58 45.70
C ASP A 6 -12.39 -23.36 45.05
N GLY A 7 -12.16 -24.05 43.92
CA GLY A 7 -13.18 -24.85 43.26
C GLY A 7 -14.12 -24.07 42.34
N SER A 8 -13.88 -22.78 42.13
CA SER A 8 -14.55 -22.00 41.08
C SER A 8 -14.06 -22.44 39.69
N LYS A 9 -15.01 -22.63 38.78
CA LYS A 9 -14.77 -22.96 37.37
C LYS A 9 -15.02 -21.72 36.53
N VAL A 10 -14.02 -21.30 35.77
CA VAL A 10 -14.18 -20.22 34.80
C VAL A 10 -14.25 -20.79 33.39
N GLU A 11 -15.38 -20.56 32.73
CA GLU A 11 -15.60 -20.86 31.32
C GLU A 11 -15.68 -19.55 30.55
N ARG A 12 -14.93 -19.46 29.44
CA ARG A 12 -14.91 -18.30 28.56
C ARG A 12 -15.22 -18.74 27.13
N HIS A 13 -16.06 -17.98 26.45
CA HIS A 13 -16.44 -18.22 25.06
C HIS A 13 -16.28 -16.91 24.27
N PHE A 14 -15.69 -16.98 23.08
CA PHE A 14 -15.51 -15.81 22.21
C PHE A 14 -16.08 -16.08 20.82
N VAL A 15 -16.73 -15.07 20.25
CA VAL A 15 -17.17 -15.08 18.85
C VAL A 15 -16.62 -13.83 18.19
N ARG A 16 -15.81 -14.01 17.16
CA ARG A 16 -15.29 -12.90 16.35
C ARG A 16 -15.64 -13.13 14.89
N ARG A 17 -16.43 -12.21 14.34
CA ARG A 17 -16.86 -12.25 12.93
C ARG A 17 -15.96 -11.36 12.10
N TYR A 18 -15.56 -11.87 10.93
CA TYR A 18 -14.78 -11.13 9.94
C TYR A 18 -15.50 -11.22 8.60
N THR A 19 -15.55 -10.10 7.88
CA THR A 19 -15.97 -10.09 6.48
C THR A 19 -14.79 -10.56 5.64
N ILE A 20 -14.97 -11.66 4.91
CA ILE A 20 -13.95 -12.17 4.01
C ILE A 20 -14.00 -11.35 2.71
N PRO A 21 -12.88 -10.83 2.21
CA PRO A 21 -12.86 -10.10 0.96
C PRO A 21 -13.03 -11.06 -0.23
N GLU A 22 -13.64 -10.57 -1.31
CA GLU A 22 -13.92 -11.36 -2.53
C GLU A 22 -12.67 -11.96 -3.18
N THR A 23 -11.49 -11.41 -2.89
CA THR A 23 -10.23 -11.90 -3.46
C THR A 23 -9.72 -13.20 -2.83
N VAL A 24 -10.44 -13.81 -1.89
CA VAL A 24 -10.00 -15.00 -1.14
C VAL A 24 -10.73 -16.25 -1.64
N LYS A 25 -10.01 -17.37 -1.74
CA LYS A 25 -10.59 -18.70 -2.00
C LYS A 25 -11.16 -19.25 -0.69
N GLU A 26 -12.48 -19.26 -0.54
CA GLU A 26 -13.18 -19.65 0.70
C GLU A 26 -12.83 -21.08 1.16
N ASP A 27 -12.71 -22.02 0.21
CA ASP A 27 -12.38 -23.43 0.49
C ASP A 27 -10.99 -23.63 1.11
N THR A 28 -10.14 -22.58 1.10
CA THR A 28 -8.76 -22.64 1.61
C THR A 28 -8.60 -22.04 2.98
N ILE A 29 -9.70 -21.65 3.65
CA ILE A 29 -9.67 -21.11 4.99
C ILE A 29 -9.27 -22.21 5.97
N GLU A 30 -8.22 -21.94 6.75
CA GLU A 30 -7.72 -22.83 7.80
C GLU A 30 -7.39 -22.06 9.08
N SER A 31 -7.47 -22.74 10.22
CA SER A 31 -7.18 -22.17 11.54
C SER A 31 -6.06 -22.91 12.24
N GLN A 32 -5.18 -22.18 12.90
CA GLN A 32 -4.10 -22.71 13.72
C GLN A 32 -4.00 -21.93 15.03
N MET A 33 -3.78 -22.62 16.15
CA MET A 33 -3.55 -22.00 17.45
C MET A 33 -2.06 -22.10 17.80
N SER A 34 -1.44 -20.99 18.16
CA SER A 34 -0.06 -20.99 18.65
C SER A 34 0.00 -21.48 20.11
N PRO A 35 1.17 -21.95 20.59
CA PRO A 35 1.37 -22.32 22.00
C PRO A 35 1.06 -21.17 22.97
N ASP A 36 1.30 -19.92 22.54
CA ASP A 36 1.01 -18.71 23.32
C ASP A 36 -0.49 -18.35 23.35
N GLY A 37 -1.35 -19.18 22.78
CA GLY A 37 -2.81 -18.99 22.80
C GLY A 37 -3.37 -18.09 21.70
N VAL A 38 -2.62 -17.79 20.65
CA VAL A 38 -3.08 -16.94 19.55
C VAL A 38 -3.74 -17.78 18.45
N LEU A 39 -5.04 -17.57 18.23
CA LEU A 39 -5.75 -18.14 17.10
C LEU A 39 -5.43 -17.35 15.82
N THR A 40 -4.85 -18.03 14.84
CA THR A 40 -4.53 -17.49 13.51
C THR A 40 -5.44 -18.14 12.46
N VAL A 41 -6.11 -17.31 11.66
CA VAL A 41 -6.95 -17.75 10.54
C VAL A 41 -6.28 -17.32 9.23
N LYS A 42 -6.02 -18.25 8.31
CA LYS A 42 -5.31 -18.02 7.05
C LYS A 42 -6.14 -18.54 5.87
N ALA A 43 -5.94 -17.96 4.69
CA ALA A 43 -6.56 -18.41 3.46
C ALA A 43 -5.73 -17.99 2.23
N LYS A 44 -5.88 -18.69 1.12
CA LYS A 44 -5.21 -18.36 -0.14
C LYS A 44 -6.01 -17.31 -0.91
N LYS A 45 -5.28 -16.47 -1.65
CA LYS A 45 -5.87 -15.53 -2.60
C LYS A 45 -6.39 -16.28 -3.83
N LEU A 46 -7.43 -15.74 -4.47
CA LEU A 46 -7.84 -16.12 -5.81
C LEU A 46 -6.66 -15.93 -6.78
N GLU A 47 -6.52 -16.90 -7.68
CA GLU A 47 -5.50 -16.86 -8.73
C GLU A 47 -5.94 -15.78 -9.72
N LEU A 48 -5.24 -14.64 -9.74
CA LEU A 48 -5.51 -13.63 -10.74
C LEU A 48 -4.82 -14.08 -12.03
N GLN A 49 -5.58 -14.53 -13.01
CA GLN A 49 -5.02 -14.77 -14.34
C GLN A 49 -4.52 -13.43 -14.89
N SER A 50 -3.21 -13.23 -14.86
CA SER A 50 -2.55 -12.02 -15.35
C SER A 50 -2.53 -12.05 -16.88
N SER A 51 -3.67 -11.75 -17.50
CA SER A 51 -3.68 -11.36 -18.91
C SER A 51 -3.11 -9.95 -19.01
N SER A 52 -1.79 -9.83 -18.98
CA SER A 52 -1.14 -8.56 -19.28
C SER A 52 -1.49 -8.18 -20.73
N ARG A 53 -1.87 -6.92 -20.92
CA ARG A 53 -2.08 -6.34 -22.25
C ARG A 53 -1.15 -5.15 -22.37
N THR A 54 -0.31 -5.16 -23.40
CA THR A 54 0.57 -4.03 -23.70
C THR A 54 -0.27 -2.87 -24.22
N ILE A 55 -0.33 -1.77 -23.46
CA ILE A 55 -1.01 -0.54 -23.87
C ILE A 55 0.06 0.39 -24.46
N PRO A 56 0.06 0.66 -25.78
CA PRO A 56 1.04 1.54 -26.39
C PRO A 56 0.80 2.99 -25.96
N ILE A 57 1.85 3.67 -25.50
CA ILE A 57 1.82 5.10 -25.20
C ILE A 57 2.06 5.85 -26.50
N GLN A 58 1.05 6.59 -26.98
CA GLN A 58 1.22 7.51 -28.10
C GLN A 58 1.71 8.86 -27.57
N CYS A 59 2.96 9.22 -27.90
CA CYS A 59 3.45 10.58 -27.67
C CYS A 59 2.71 11.53 -28.61
N ALA A 60 1.89 12.44 -28.06
CA ALA A 60 1.27 13.50 -28.84
C ALA A 60 2.35 14.41 -29.45
N THR A 61 2.59 14.29 -30.75
CA THR A 61 3.50 15.15 -31.50
C THR A 61 2.76 16.42 -31.92
N GLY A 62 3.15 17.56 -31.33
CA GLY A 62 2.62 18.89 -31.63
C GLY A 62 1.27 19.12 -30.94
N GLN A 63 1.13 20.03 -29.98
CA GLN A 63 1.31 21.47 -30.16
C GLN A 63 1.89 22.07 -28.87
N LYS A 64 3.16 22.49 -28.90
CA LYS A 64 3.58 23.57 -28.01
C LYS A 64 3.01 24.84 -28.63
N ARG A 65 1.94 25.40 -28.02
CA ARG A 65 1.50 26.75 -28.36
C ARG A 65 2.71 27.69 -28.14
N PRO A 66 3.09 28.52 -29.12
CA PRO A 66 4.10 29.54 -28.89
C PRO A 66 3.62 30.42 -27.74
N ILE A 67 4.43 30.53 -26.70
CA ILE A 67 4.28 31.60 -25.71
C ILE A 67 4.74 32.85 -26.47
N GLU A 68 3.80 33.70 -26.87
CA GLU A 68 4.10 34.96 -27.54
C GLU A 68 4.99 35.82 -26.63
N ASP A 69 6.15 36.20 -27.16
CA ASP A 69 7.07 37.15 -26.57
C ASP A 69 6.39 38.53 -26.42
N ALA A 70 6.28 39.01 -25.18
CA ALA A 70 5.99 40.41 -24.87
C ALA A 70 6.92 40.91 -23.75
N PRO A 71 7.28 42.21 -23.74
CA PRO A 71 8.67 42.64 -23.67
C PRO A 71 9.22 42.86 -22.26
N GLU A 72 10.56 42.81 -22.25
CA GLU A 72 11.53 43.19 -21.23
C GLU A 72 11.16 44.41 -20.36
N SER A 73 11.25 44.27 -19.03
CA SER A 73 11.50 45.40 -18.12
C SER A 73 12.56 45.03 -17.08
N GLU A 74 13.76 45.58 -17.34
CA GLU A 74 14.82 46.06 -16.42
C GLU A 74 15.34 45.19 -15.27
N LYS A 75 16.68 45.01 -15.31
CA LYS A 75 17.54 44.54 -14.20
C LYS A 75 17.65 45.61 -13.10
N PRO A 76 18.06 45.24 -11.88
CA PRO A 76 19.44 45.60 -11.57
C PRO A 76 20.29 44.50 -10.94
N THR A 77 21.57 44.71 -11.18
CA THR A 77 22.77 43.96 -10.83
C THR A 77 22.97 43.71 -9.33
N SER A 78 23.56 42.57 -8.97
CA SER A 78 24.61 42.58 -7.95
C SER A 78 25.77 41.66 -8.33
N LYS A 79 26.96 42.27 -8.38
CA LYS A 79 28.25 41.64 -8.64
C LYS A 79 28.75 40.98 -7.35
N ARG A 80 29.30 39.77 -7.43
CA ARG A 80 30.60 39.50 -6.80
C ARG A 80 31.30 38.28 -7.39
N SER A 81 32.43 38.56 -8.03
CA SER A 81 33.49 37.63 -8.39
C SER A 81 34.12 37.02 -7.12
N ARG A 82 34.71 35.83 -7.14
CA ARG A 82 36.05 35.57 -7.68
C ARG A 82 36.32 34.07 -7.76
N LYS A 83 36.88 33.66 -8.90
CA LYS A 83 37.54 32.39 -9.16
C LYS A 83 39.05 32.57 -8.89
N GLY A 84 39.61 31.85 -7.93
CA GLY A 84 41.03 31.45 -7.90
C GLY A 84 41.04 29.93 -8.03
N LYS A 85 41.75 29.25 -8.93
CA LYS A 85 43.12 29.35 -9.43
C LYS A 85 44.17 29.09 -8.34
N LYS A 86 44.33 27.82 -7.99
CA LYS A 86 45.60 27.07 -7.99
C LYS A 86 45.30 25.59 -8.06
#